data_AF-A0A8T4EGY6-F1
#
_entry.id   AF-A0A8T4EGY6-F1
#
_cell.length_a   1.000
_cell.length_b   1.000
_cell.length_c   1.000
_cell.angle_alpha   90.00
_cell.angle_beta   90.00
_cell.angle_gamma   90.00
#
_symmetry.space_group_name_H-M   'P 1'
#
loop_
_entity.id
_entity.type
_entity.pdbx_description
1 polymer ?
#
loop_
_entity_poly.entity_id
_entity_poly.type
_entity_poly.pdbx_seq_one_letter_code
_entity_poly.pdbx_strand_id
1 'polypeptide(L)'
;MNEHLKDMVLALEIEKSKINREKSILLIDKGLLLYFAFLFTAVLGFLNGYVTVNILNLLVIMSFGVLAVAITPYLITMHKEEQRLNTFIRSLRGGKNAKM
;
A
#
# COMPACT_ATOMS: atom_id res chain seq x y z
N MET A 1 11.31 -36.59 2.65
CA MET A 1 11.71 -35.55 3.63
C MET A 1 11.80 -34.15 3.02
N ASN A 2 12.30 -33.96 1.78
CA ASN A 2 12.50 -32.63 1.19
C ASN A 2 11.26 -31.96 0.55
N GLU A 3 10.17 -32.69 0.30
CA GLU A 3 8.97 -32.11 -0.35
C GLU A 3 8.11 -31.30 0.64
N HIS A 4 7.80 -31.87 1.80
CA HIS A 4 7.03 -31.17 2.85
C HIS A 4 7.67 -29.84 3.30
N LEU A 5 9.00 -29.76 3.30
CA LEU A 5 9.73 -28.55 3.68
C LEU A 5 9.56 -27.44 2.63
N LYS A 6 9.48 -27.81 1.34
CA LYS A 6 9.21 -26.86 0.25
C LYS A 6 7.78 -26.33 0.34
N ASP A 7 6.80 -27.19 0.57
CA ASP A 7 5.40 -26.79 0.68
C ASP A 7 5.18 -25.84 1.87
N MET A 8 5.87 -26.11 2.99
CA MET A 8 5.80 -25.26 4.19
C MET A 8 6.42 -23.88 3.96
N VAL A 9 7.57 -23.81 3.28
CA VAL A 9 8.21 -22.54 2.89
C VAL A 9 7.33 -21.75 1.93
N LEU A 10 6.68 -22.43 0.99
CA LEU A 10 5.79 -21.82 0.01
C LEU A 10 4.52 -21.25 0.68
N ALA A 11 3.93 -22.02 1.61
CA ALA A 11 2.80 -21.57 2.41
C ALA A 11 3.15 -20.32 3.26
N LEU A 12 4.33 -20.33 3.91
CA LEU A 12 4.84 -19.19 4.68
C LEU A 12 5.04 -17.95 3.81
N GLU A 13 5.55 -18.10 2.59
CA GLU A 13 5.77 -16.96 1.69
C GLU A 13 4.45 -16.37 1.21
N ILE A 14 3.43 -17.20 0.93
CA ILE A 14 2.08 -16.74 0.60
C ILE A 14 1.46 -15.98 1.77
N GLU A 15 1.57 -16.53 2.98
CA GLU A 15 1.01 -15.92 4.19
C GLU A 15 1.69 -14.58 4.52
N LYS A 16 3.01 -14.51 4.37
CA LYS A 16 3.78 -13.26 4.48
C LYS A 16 3.32 -12.21 3.47
N SER A 17 3.01 -12.61 2.23
CA SER A 17 2.47 -11.71 1.20
C SER A 17 1.11 -11.15 1.63
N LYS A 18 0.20 -12.01 2.09
CA LYS A 18 -1.11 -11.59 2.61
C LYS A 18 -0.98 -10.59 3.75
N ILE A 19 -0.13 -10.87 4.74
CA ILE A 19 0.12 -9.98 5.87
C ILE A 19 0.67 -8.62 5.40
N ASN A 20 1.59 -8.61 4.43
CA ASN A 20 2.11 -7.36 3.91
C ASN A 20 1.04 -6.53 3.20
N ARG A 21 0.13 -7.19 2.46
CA ARG A 21 -1.00 -6.51 1.83
C ARG A 21 -1.96 -5.92 2.86
N GLU A 22 -2.31 -6.68 3.88
CA GLU A 22 -3.16 -6.23 4.99
C GLU A 22 -2.54 -5.06 5.75
N LYS A 23 -1.23 -5.11 6.04
CA LYS A 23 -0.50 -4.00 6.66
C LYS A 23 -0.54 -2.74 5.80
N SER A 24 -0.32 -2.86 4.49
CA SER A 24 -0.39 -1.71 3.57
C SER A 24 -1.80 -1.10 3.52
N ILE A 25 -2.85 -1.92 3.54
CA ILE A 25 -4.24 -1.44 3.58
C ILE A 25 -4.52 -0.70 4.90
N LEU A 26 -4.06 -1.25 6.03
CA LEU A 26 -4.21 -0.62 7.34
C LEU A 26 -3.48 0.74 7.41
N LEU A 27 -2.34 0.85 6.72
CA LEU A 27 -1.58 2.09 6.63
C LEU A 27 -2.32 3.15 5.78
N ILE A 28 -2.96 2.73 4.69
CA ILE A 28 -3.87 3.60 3.91
C ILE A 28 -5.02 4.08 4.79
N ASP A 29 -5.69 3.17 5.50
CA ASP A 29 -6.85 3.50 6.34
C ASP A 29 -6.50 4.55 7.41
N LYS A 30 -5.38 4.36 8.11
CA LYS A 30 -4.87 5.35 9.08
C LYS A 30 -4.48 6.68 8.41
N GLY A 31 -3.86 6.64 7.24
CA GLY A 31 -3.52 7.84 6.48
C GLY A 31 -4.75 8.62 6.02
N LEU A 32 -5.82 7.91 5.65
CA LEU A 32 -7.09 8.47 5.20
C LEU A 32 -7.85 9.10 6.38
N LEU A 33 -7.81 8.47 7.56
CA LEU A 33 -8.29 9.08 8.80
C LEU A 33 -7.53 10.36 9.14
N LEU A 34 -6.20 10.37 8.99
CA LEU A 34 -5.39 11.56 9.24
C LEU A 34 -5.70 12.68 8.23
N TYR A 35 -5.88 12.35 6.95
CA TYR A 35 -6.33 13.28 5.91
C TYR A 35 -7.64 13.97 6.30
N PHE A 36 -8.65 13.20 6.73
CA PHE A 36 -9.92 13.76 7.18
C PHE A 36 -9.78 14.60 8.45
N ALA A 37 -8.95 14.19 9.41
CA ALA A 37 -8.69 14.98 10.61
C ALA A 37 -8.08 16.36 10.28
N PHE A 38 -7.12 16.42 9.35
CA PHE A 38 -6.55 17.69 8.88
C PHE A 38 -7.59 18.55 8.17
N LEU A 39 -8.38 17.97 7.27
CA LEU A 39 -9.45 18.70 6.57
C LEU A 39 -10.49 19.26 7.54
N PHE A 40 -10.96 18.44 8.48
CA PHE A 40 -11.95 18.83 9.46
C PHE A 40 -11.44 19.97 10.35
N THR A 41 -10.20 19.85 10.85
CA THR A 41 -9.56 20.89 11.65
C THR A 41 -9.37 22.18 10.85
N ALA A 42 -8.99 22.08 9.57
CA ALA A 42 -8.81 23.23 8.70
C ALA A 42 -10.13 23.95 8.43
N VAL A 43 -11.21 23.22 8.14
CA VAL A 43 -12.55 23.79 7.91
C VAL A 43 -13.09 24.43 9.20
N LEU A 44 -13.06 23.73 10.34
CA LEU A 44 -13.53 24.29 11.61
C LEU A 44 -12.71 25.49 12.05
N GLY A 45 -11.39 25.44 11.88
CA GLY A 45 -10.50 26.54 12.21
C GLY A 45 -10.76 27.77 11.35
N PHE A 46 -11.06 27.57 10.07
CA PHE A 46 -11.42 28.65 9.15
C PHE A 46 -12.78 29.26 9.48
N LEU A 47 -13.81 28.44 9.73
CA LEU A 47 -15.16 28.91 10.06
C LEU A 47 -15.20 29.73 11.36
N ASN A 48 -14.41 29.35 12.36
CA ASN A 48 -14.32 30.07 13.63
C ASN A 48 -13.36 31.29 13.58
N GLY A 49 -12.73 31.57 12.44
CA GLY A 49 -11.78 32.68 12.29
C GLY A 49 -10.43 32.48 12.97
N TYR A 50 -10.14 31.28 13.50
CA TYR A 50 -8.82 30.95 14.09
C TYR A 50 -7.74 30.74 13.02
N VAL A 51 -8.14 30.40 11.80
CA VAL A 51 -7.23 30.04 10.70
C VAL A 51 -7.43 31.02 9.54
N THR A 52 -6.35 31.67 9.12
CA THR A 52 -6.34 32.53 7.93
C THR A 52 -6.27 31.71 6.63
N VAL A 53 -6.67 32.31 5.51
CA VAL A 53 -6.68 31.65 4.18
C VAL A 53 -5.33 31.03 3.81
N ASN A 54 -4.22 31.67 4.19
CA ASN A 54 -2.88 31.15 3.94
C ASN A 54 -2.62 29.83 4.69
N ILE A 55 -3.04 29.75 5.96
CA ILE A 55 -2.88 28.54 6.78
C ILE A 55 -3.84 27.44 6.31
N LEU A 56 -5.06 27.80 5.87
CA LEU A 56 -6.00 26.87 5.27
C LEU A 56 -5.39 26.17 4.04
N ASN A 57 -4.84 26.95 3.11
CA ASN A 57 -4.19 26.41 1.91
C ASN A 57 -3.01 25.49 2.27
N LEU A 58 -2.21 25.86 3.27
CA LEU A 58 -1.11 25.02 3.75
C LEU A 58 -1.60 23.69 4.32
N LEU A 59 -2.66 23.70 5.15
CA LEU A 59 -3.26 22.50 5.73
C LEU A 59 -3.83 21.56 4.66
N VAL A 60 -4.46 22.12 3.62
CA VAL A 60 -4.98 21.36 2.49
C VAL A 60 -3.83 20.72 1.70
N ILE A 61 -2.75 21.45 1.41
CA ILE A 61 -1.58 20.88 0.71
C ILE A 61 -0.93 19.77 1.55
N MET A 62 -0.79 19.99 2.87
CA MET A 62 -0.25 18.98 3.79
C MET A 62 -1.09 17.71 3.81
N SER A 63 -2.43 17.81 3.76
CA SER A 63 -3.31 16.65 3.77
C SER A 63 -3.12 15.79 2.51
N PHE A 64 -2.96 16.41 1.33
CA PHE A 64 -2.59 15.70 0.12
C PHE A 64 -1.21 15.04 0.23
N GLY A 65 -0.24 15.70 0.88
CA GLY A 65 1.07 15.12 1.15
C GLY A 65 0.99 13.86 2.02
N VAL A 66 0.20 13.88 3.09
CA VAL A 66 -0.07 12.70 3.93
C VAL A 66 -0.66 11.57 3.11
N LEU A 67 -1.63 11.86 2.24
CA LEU A 67 -2.28 10.86 1.40
C LEU A 67 -1.28 10.22 0.42
N ALA A 68 -0.39 11.01 -0.18
CA ALA A 68 0.66 10.49 -1.07
C ALA A 68 1.62 9.54 -0.33
N VAL A 69 2.05 9.91 0.88
CA VAL A 69 2.92 9.06 1.72
C VAL A 69 2.20 7.77 2.14
N ALA A 70 0.90 7.85 2.45
CA ALA A 70 0.10 6.69 2.85
C ALA A 70 -0.14 5.70 1.69
N ILE A 71 -0.34 6.19 0.47
CA ILE A 71 -0.58 5.35 -0.73
C ILE A 71 0.70 4.67 -1.22
N THR A 72 1.85 5.33 -1.10
CA THR A 72 3.16 4.84 -1.59
C THR A 72 3.49 3.38 -1.19
N PRO A 73 3.43 2.97 0.09
CA PRO A 73 3.78 1.60 0.48
C PRO A 73 2.83 0.55 -0.08
N TYR A 74 1.57 0.90 -0.36
CA TYR A 74 0.63 -0.02 -1.00
C TYR A 74 1.00 -0.28 -2.46
N LEU A 75 1.25 0.79 -3.23
CA LEU A 75 1.64 0.69 -4.64
C LEU A 75 2.91 -0.14 -4.81
N ILE A 76 3.92 0.10 -3.96
CA ILE A 76 5.19 -0.64 -4.00
C ILE A 76 4.98 -2.13 -3.70
N THR A 77 4.18 -2.46 -2.67
CA THR A 77 3.90 -3.86 -2.32
C THR A 77 3.14 -4.58 -3.42
N MET A 78 2.08 -3.98 -3.96
CA MET A 78 1.29 -4.52 -5.07
C MET A 78 2.15 -4.74 -6.32
N HIS A 79 2.97 -3.77 -6.71
CA HIS A 79 3.80 -3.90 -7.90
C HIS A 79 4.85 -5.01 -7.75
N LYS A 80 5.41 -5.19 -6.55
CA LYS A 80 6.31 -6.32 -6.25
C LYS A 80 5.60 -7.67 -6.34
N GLU A 81 4.35 -7.77 -5.86
CA GLU A 81 3.54 -8.98 -5.99
C GLU A 81 3.24 -9.31 -7.45
N GLU A 82 2.85 -8.31 -8.24
CA GLU A 82 2.53 -8.47 -9.66
C GLU A 82 3.76 -8.93 -10.47
N GLN A 83 4.94 -8.35 -10.21
CA GLN A 83 6.18 -8.77 -10.85
C GLN A 83 6.57 -10.20 -10.49
N ARG A 84 6.41 -10.59 -9.21
CA ARG A 84 6.66 -11.98 -8.77
C ARG A 84 5.71 -12.95 -9.48
N LEU A 85 4.42 -12.64 -9.54
CA LEU A 85 3.43 -13.46 -10.21
C LEU A 85 3.71 -13.60 -11.71
N ASN A 86 4.04 -12.50 -12.38
CA ASN A 86 4.44 -12.52 -13.79
C ASN A 86 5.69 -13.37 -14.05
N THR A 87 6.66 -13.33 -13.14
CA THR A 87 7.87 -14.17 -13.24
C THR A 87 7.53 -15.66 -13.06
N PHE A 88 6.64 -16.00 -12.12
CA PHE A 88 6.13 -17.37 -11.95
C PHE A 88 5.34 -17.87 -13.17
N ILE A 89 4.47 -17.04 -13.75
CA ILE A 89 3.70 -17.42 -14.95
C ILE A 89 4.66 -17.63 -16.14
N ARG A 90 5.66 -16.77 -16.30
CA ARG A 90 6.68 -16.92 -17.36
C ARG A 90 7.52 -18.18 -17.18
N SER A 91 7.92 -18.54 -15.95
CA SER A 91 8.69 -19.77 -15.73
C SER A 91 7.86 -21.03 -16.03
N LEU A 92 6.56 -21.02 -15.71
CA LEU A 92 5.64 -22.12 -16.06
C LEU A 92 5.36 -22.22 -17.57
N ARG A 93 5.22 -21.09 -18.28
CA ARG A 93 5.05 -21.07 -19.74
C ARG A 93 6.34 -21.42 -20.50
N GLY A 94 7.49 -20.90 -20.06
CA GLY A 94 8.79 -21.13 -20.68
C GLY A 94 9.28 -22.57 -20.55
N GLY A 95 8.96 -23.26 -19.45
CA GLY A 95 9.27 -24.69 -19.26
C GLY A 95 8.55 -25.63 -20.24
N LYS A 96 7.46 -25.18 -20.90
CA LYS A 96 6.68 -26.02 -21.83
C LYS A 96 7.27 -26.07 -23.25
N ASN A 97 8.18 -25.16 -23.62
CA ASN A 97 8.79 -25.09 -24.95
C ASN A 97 10.24 -25.58 -25.02
N ALA A 98 10.81 -26.11 -23.92
CA ALA A 98 12.18 -26.65 -23.89
C ALA A 98 12.24 -28.19 -24.06
N LYS A 99 11.15 -28.82 -24.49
CA LYS A 99 11.05 -30.26 -24.81
C LYS A 99 10.35 -30.51 -26.14
N MET A 100 10.77 -29.81 -27.19
CA MET A 100 10.54 -30.23 -28.58
C MET A 100 11.85 -30.19 -29.34
#